data_AF-A0A3N5N4N9-F1
#
_entry.id   AF-A0A3N5N4N9-F1
#
_cell.length_a   1.000
_cell.length_b   1.000
_cell.length_c   1.000
_cell.angle_alpha   90.00
_cell.angle_beta   90.00
_cell.angle_gamma   90.00
#
_symmetry.space_group_name_H-M   'P 1'
#
loop_
_entity.id
_entity.type
_entity.pdbx_description
1 polymer ?
#
loop_
_entity_poly.entity_id
_entity_poly.type
_entity_poly.pdbx_seq_one_letter_code
_entity_poly.pdbx_strand_id
1 'polypeptide(L)'
;MAARSQSIIKSTALPKWTGSYLGLKVWGFLGGVLVNLLALTLLGAYLFPMSYMFVTSVKSDKQFLDIWAPILPADPKTFEYEGETYNIYNVTTDEGKHHWALVKPGKIESTFIDPAHPENGTFQWQGNWRILRKVYVYRLHWENLTESWNFSHFPLLIKNTLFLALVTEIG
;
A
#
# COMPACT_ATOMS: atom_id res chain seq x y z
N MET A 1 73.44 -69.76 8.42
CA MET A 1 72.34 -69.45 7.48
C MET A 1 71.07 -69.23 8.30
N ALA A 2 70.73 -67.97 8.62
CA ALA A 2 69.42 -67.56 9.13
C ALA A 2 69.37 -66.02 9.15
N ALA A 3 68.73 -65.43 8.14
CA ALA A 3 68.50 -63.99 8.05
C ALA A 3 67.34 -63.60 8.99
N ARG A 4 67.62 -62.74 9.99
CA ARG A 4 66.60 -62.23 10.91
C ARG A 4 66.02 -60.94 10.33
N SER A 5 64.86 -61.09 9.69
CA SER A 5 64.06 -60.00 9.11
C SER A 5 63.67 -58.98 10.18
N GLN A 6 64.09 -57.72 10.01
CA GLN A 6 63.59 -56.61 10.82
C GLN A 6 62.34 -56.04 10.17
N SER A 7 61.16 -56.40 10.67
CA SER A 7 59.91 -55.76 10.28
C SER A 7 59.76 -54.43 11.01
N ILE A 8 59.99 -53.34 10.28
CA ILE A 8 59.74 -51.96 10.71
C ILE A 8 58.24 -51.80 10.94
N ILE A 9 57.82 -51.63 12.20
CA ILE A 9 56.45 -51.23 12.54
C ILE A 9 56.32 -49.74 12.18
N LYS A 10 55.70 -49.44 11.03
CA LYS A 10 55.27 -48.07 10.72
C LYS A 10 54.14 -47.69 11.68
N SER A 11 54.42 -46.75 12.58
CA SER A 11 53.38 -46.03 13.33
C SER A 11 52.54 -45.22 12.34
N THR A 12 51.36 -45.74 11.98
CA THR A 12 50.38 -45.02 11.18
C THR A 12 49.67 -44.02 12.10
N ALA A 13 50.17 -42.79 12.15
CA ALA A 13 49.48 -41.70 12.85
C ALA A 13 48.09 -41.52 12.22
N LEU A 14 47.03 -41.60 13.05
CA LEU A 14 45.66 -41.41 12.60
C LEU A 14 45.46 -40.01 11.99
N PRO A 15 44.65 -39.86 10.92
CA PRO A 15 44.38 -38.56 10.32
C PRO A 15 43.73 -37.65 11.35
N LYS A 16 44.39 -36.53 11.66
CA LYS A 16 43.88 -35.52 12.56
C LYS A 16 42.69 -34.86 11.87
N TRP A 17 41.49 -35.04 12.42
CA TRP A 17 40.29 -34.34 11.98
C TRP A 17 40.48 -32.84 12.22
N THR A 18 41.02 -32.13 11.22
CA THR A 18 41.00 -30.67 11.17
C THR A 18 39.59 -30.24 10.80
N GLY A 19 38.72 -30.14 11.82
CA GLY A 19 37.42 -29.50 11.70
C GLY A 19 37.60 -28.07 11.18
N SER A 20 37.00 -27.76 10.04
CA SER A 20 37.19 -26.47 9.38
C SER A 20 36.53 -25.36 10.21
N TYR A 21 37.32 -24.57 10.93
CA TYR A 21 36.89 -23.40 11.71
C TYR A 21 36.10 -22.39 10.86
N LEU A 22 36.37 -22.37 9.54
CA LEU A 22 35.64 -21.55 8.57
C LEU A 22 34.17 -21.97 8.46
N GLY A 23 33.88 -23.28 8.54
CA GLY A 23 32.52 -23.81 8.48
C GLY A 23 31.68 -23.35 9.67
N LEU A 24 32.21 -23.45 10.90
CA LEU A 24 31.50 -23.07 12.12
C LEU A 24 31.13 -21.57 12.14
N LYS A 25 32.03 -20.70 11.68
CA LYS A 25 31.79 -19.24 11.61
C LYS A 25 30.76 -18.88 10.53
N VAL A 26 30.80 -19.57 9.39
CA VAL A 26 29.80 -19.42 8.31
C VAL A 26 28.43 -19.92 8.76
N TRP A 27 28.35 -21.03 9.48
CA TRP A 27 27.10 -21.54 10.06
C TRP A 27 26.49 -20.59 11.09
N GLY A 28 27.31 -20.01 11.97
CA GLY A 28 26.84 -18.98 12.91
C GLY A 28 26.33 -17.72 12.22
N PHE A 29 27.04 -17.26 11.17
CA PHE A 29 26.61 -16.11 10.37
C PHE A 29 25.30 -16.39 9.60
N LEU A 30 25.21 -17.51 8.88
CA LEU A 30 24.01 -17.90 8.13
C LEU A 30 22.81 -18.11 9.04
N GLY A 31 23.00 -18.74 10.21
CA GLY A 31 21.96 -18.89 11.22
C GLY A 31 21.47 -17.54 11.74
N GLY A 32 22.38 -16.62 12.08
CA GLY A 32 22.02 -15.27 12.51
C GLY A 32 21.27 -14.48 11.44
N VAL A 33 21.70 -14.57 10.18
CA VAL A 33 21.00 -13.93 9.05
C VAL A 33 19.60 -14.52 8.86
N LEU A 34 19.44 -15.84 8.92
CA LEU A 34 18.14 -16.51 8.79
C LEU A 34 17.18 -16.11 9.92
N VAL A 35 17.65 -16.09 11.17
CA VAL A 35 16.84 -15.67 12.32
C VAL A 35 16.46 -14.20 12.21
N ASN A 36 17.39 -13.32 11.81
CA ASN A 36 17.09 -11.90 11.64
C ASN A 36 16.10 -11.66 10.48
N LEU A 37 16.25 -12.35 9.35
CA LEU A 37 15.30 -12.27 8.25
C LEU A 37 13.92 -12.77 8.68
N LEU A 38 13.84 -13.90 9.39
CA LEU A 38 12.59 -14.41 9.94
C LEU A 38 11.96 -13.40 10.90
N ALA A 39 12.73 -12.84 11.83
CA ALA A 39 12.27 -11.83 12.78
C ALA A 39 11.76 -10.57 12.06
N LEU A 40 12.48 -10.09 11.03
CA LEU A 40 12.06 -8.94 10.22
C LEU A 40 10.80 -9.23 9.39
N THR A 41 10.67 -10.45 8.84
CA THR A 41 9.45 -10.86 8.14
C THR A 41 8.25 -10.90 9.08
N LEU A 42 8.41 -11.48 10.27
CA LEU A 42 7.35 -11.51 11.28
C LEU A 42 6.98 -10.10 11.75
N LEU A 43 7.98 -9.24 11.99
CA LEU A 43 7.76 -7.84 12.33
C LEU A 43 7.03 -7.09 11.21
N GLY A 44 7.45 -7.29 9.95
CA GLY A 44 6.81 -6.68 8.78
C GLY A 44 5.35 -7.15 8.63
N ALA A 45 5.08 -8.44 8.80
CA ALA A 45 3.72 -8.98 8.78
C ALA A 45 2.87 -8.44 9.93
N TYR A 46 3.45 -8.27 11.11
CA TYR A 46 2.79 -7.67 12.28
C TYR A 46 2.45 -6.19 12.07
N LEU A 47 3.34 -5.42 11.43
CA LEU A 47 3.13 -3.99 11.16
C LEU A 47 2.28 -3.74 9.90
N PHE A 48 2.09 -4.74 9.04
CA PHE A 48 1.37 -4.59 7.78
C PHE A 48 -0.04 -3.95 7.93
N PRO A 49 -0.89 -4.37 8.90
CA PRO A 49 -2.19 -3.72 9.11
C PRO A 49 -2.07 -2.23 9.42
N MET A 50 -1.07 -1.83 10.22
CA MET A 50 -0.84 -0.42 10.57
C MET A 50 -0.42 0.41 9.36
N SER A 51 0.47 -0.14 8.52
CA SER A 51 0.86 0.53 7.27
C SER A 51 -0.31 0.68 6.31
N TYR A 52 -1.17 -0.34 6.21
CA TYR A 52 -2.40 -0.26 5.41
C TYR A 52 -3.33 0.85 5.93
N MET A 53 -3.58 0.89 7.24
CA MET A 53 -4.41 1.91 7.87
C MET A 53 -3.88 3.33 7.64
N PHE A 54 -2.56 3.52 7.72
CA PHE A 54 -1.92 4.80 7.44
C PHE A 54 -2.11 5.25 5.99
N VAL A 55 -2.00 4.35 5.01
CA VAL A 55 -2.23 4.69 3.60
C VAL A 55 -3.70 4.99 3.34
N THR A 56 -4.62 4.28 4.00
CA THR A 56 -6.07 4.51 3.83
C THR A 56 -6.55 5.78 4.52
N SER A 57 -5.93 6.23 5.61
CA SER A 57 -6.38 7.44 6.32
C SER A 57 -6.22 8.71 5.48
N VAL A 58 -5.24 8.74 4.58
CA VAL A 58 -4.98 9.88 3.70
C VAL A 58 -5.75 9.82 2.37
N LYS A 59 -6.63 8.81 2.17
CA LYS A 59 -7.47 8.68 0.98
C LYS A 59 -8.79 9.43 1.12
N SER A 60 -9.35 9.84 -0.01
CA SER A 60 -10.67 10.49 -0.09
C SER A 60 -11.82 9.51 0.01
N ASP A 61 -12.93 9.90 0.64
CA ASP A 61 -14.19 9.13 0.65
C ASP A 61 -14.72 8.86 -0.76
N LYS A 62 -14.56 9.84 -1.67
CA LYS A 62 -14.99 9.71 -3.07
C LYS A 62 -14.23 8.61 -3.80
N GLN A 63 -13.01 8.30 -3.35
CA GLN A 63 -12.19 7.21 -3.90
C GLN A 63 -12.73 5.84 -3.48
N PHE A 64 -13.26 5.70 -2.27
CA PHE A 64 -13.83 4.43 -1.78
C PHE A 64 -15.15 4.05 -2.44
N LEU A 65 -15.92 5.05 -2.91
CA LEU A 65 -17.19 4.83 -3.60
C LEU A 65 -17.03 4.34 -5.05
N ASP A 66 -15.81 4.33 -5.59
CA ASP A 66 -15.55 3.93 -6.99
C ASP A 66 -14.74 2.64 -7.07
N ILE A 67 -15.30 1.64 -7.76
CA ILE A 67 -14.68 0.33 -7.97
C ILE A 67 -13.39 0.45 -8.80
N TRP A 68 -13.30 1.46 -9.67
CA TRP A 68 -12.17 1.67 -10.57
C TRP A 68 -11.15 2.69 -10.07
N ALA A 69 -11.25 3.07 -8.79
CA ALA A 69 -10.33 4.02 -8.19
C ALA A 69 -8.87 3.50 -8.18
N PRO A 70 -7.89 4.40 -8.33
CA PRO A 70 -6.48 4.04 -8.19
C PRO A 70 -6.14 3.48 -6.78
N ILE A 71 -5.05 2.71 -6.68
CA ILE A 71 -4.55 2.22 -5.39
C ILE A 71 -3.94 3.36 -4.56
N LEU A 72 -3.33 4.34 -5.24
CA LEU A 72 -2.75 5.52 -4.59
C LEU A 72 -3.83 6.55 -4.26
N PRO A 73 -3.64 7.38 -3.21
CA PRO A 73 -4.57 8.45 -2.85
C PRO A 73 -4.81 9.40 -4.03
N ALA A 74 -6.07 9.51 -4.46
CA ALA A 74 -6.44 10.31 -5.60
C ALA A 74 -7.92 10.72 -5.56
N ASP A 75 -8.20 11.91 -6.04
CA ASP A 75 -9.54 12.46 -6.17
C ASP A 75 -10.03 12.43 -7.61
N PRO A 76 -11.33 12.20 -7.85
CA PRO A 76 -11.89 12.36 -9.18
C PRO A 76 -11.75 13.83 -9.60
N LYS A 77 -11.21 14.04 -10.80
CA LYS A 77 -11.07 15.36 -11.40
C LYS A 77 -12.47 15.89 -11.71
N THR A 78 -12.80 17.05 -11.15
CA THR A 78 -14.07 17.73 -11.39
C THR A 78 -13.88 18.98 -12.22
N PHE A 79 -14.94 19.42 -12.89
CA PHE A 79 -15.03 20.66 -13.62
C PHE A 79 -16.31 21.39 -13.20
N GLU A 80 -16.22 22.70 -12.98
CA GLU A 80 -17.36 23.52 -12.61
C GLU A 80 -17.99 24.13 -13.86
N TYR A 81 -19.29 23.94 -14.03
CA TYR A 81 -20.04 24.49 -15.16
C TYR A 81 -21.42 24.93 -14.66
N GLU A 82 -21.82 26.16 -14.98
CA GLU A 82 -23.10 26.77 -14.54
C GLU A 82 -23.32 26.73 -13.00
N GLY A 83 -22.22 26.75 -12.21
CA GLY A 83 -22.26 26.72 -10.75
C GLY A 83 -22.36 25.32 -10.13
N GLU A 84 -22.37 24.27 -10.96
CA GLU A 84 -22.42 22.87 -10.54
C GLU A 84 -21.09 22.15 -10.86
N THR A 85 -20.65 21.24 -9.98
CA THR A 85 -19.41 20.48 -10.17
C THR A 85 -19.68 19.11 -10.79
N TYR A 86 -19.10 18.87 -11.96
CA TYR A 86 -19.25 17.63 -12.71
C TYR A 86 -17.96 16.80 -12.73
N ASN A 87 -18.08 15.48 -12.65
CA ASN A 87 -16.94 14.58 -12.73
C ASN A 87 -16.47 14.40 -14.18
N ILE A 88 -15.16 14.39 -14.40
CA ILE A 88 -14.55 14.18 -15.70
C ILE A 88 -14.30 12.68 -15.93
N TYR A 89 -14.71 12.19 -17.09
CA TYR A 89 -14.56 10.82 -17.54
C TYR A 89 -13.61 10.72 -18.73
N ASN A 90 -12.96 9.58 -18.85
CA ASN A 90 -12.16 9.22 -20.01
C ASN A 90 -13.03 8.50 -21.03
N VAL A 91 -13.36 9.21 -22.11
CA VAL A 91 -14.20 8.71 -23.21
C VAL A 91 -13.28 8.31 -24.36
N THR A 92 -13.34 7.04 -24.77
CA THR A 92 -12.58 6.56 -25.93
C THR A 92 -13.51 6.59 -27.14
N THR A 93 -13.19 7.44 -28.11
CA THR A 93 -13.85 7.52 -29.43
C THR A 93 -12.90 6.99 -30.50
N ASP A 94 -13.39 6.90 -31.74
CA ASP A 94 -12.58 6.48 -32.90
C ASP A 94 -11.40 7.44 -33.17
N GLU A 95 -11.55 8.70 -32.75
CA GLU A 95 -10.55 9.76 -32.91
C GLU A 95 -9.49 9.79 -31.78
N GLY A 96 -9.77 9.13 -30.65
CA GLY A 96 -8.83 9.03 -29.54
C GLY A 96 -9.47 9.02 -28.15
N LYS A 97 -8.66 9.34 -27.14
CA LYS A 97 -9.10 9.46 -25.75
C LYS A 97 -9.37 10.91 -25.41
N HIS A 98 -10.57 11.20 -24.95
CA HIS A 98 -11.01 12.53 -24.57
C HIS A 98 -11.41 12.57 -23.08
N HIS A 99 -11.27 13.75 -22.47
CA HIS A 99 -11.58 13.99 -21.07
C HIS A 99 -12.79 14.90 -20.97
N TRP A 100 -13.99 14.32 -20.85
CA TRP A 100 -15.23 15.10 -20.86
C TRP A 100 -15.94 15.04 -19.51
N ALA A 101 -16.52 16.17 -19.10
CA ALA A 101 -17.31 16.24 -17.89
C ALA A 101 -18.75 15.85 -18.16
N LEU A 102 -19.30 14.95 -17.34
CA LEU A 102 -20.66 14.44 -17.49
C LEU A 102 -21.66 15.40 -16.82
N VAL A 103 -22.44 16.13 -17.62
CA VAL A 103 -23.45 17.08 -17.14
C VAL A 103 -24.75 16.37 -16.81
N LYS A 104 -25.25 15.56 -17.75
CA LYS A 104 -26.52 14.83 -17.58
C LYS A 104 -26.34 13.34 -17.91
N PRO A 105 -26.43 12.44 -16.92
CA PRO A 105 -26.38 11.01 -17.17
C PRO A 105 -27.68 10.56 -17.85
N GLY A 106 -27.57 9.87 -18.97
CA GLY A 106 -28.71 9.18 -19.59
C GLY A 106 -28.49 7.68 -19.74
N LYS A 107 -29.50 6.99 -20.27
CA LYS A 107 -29.46 5.52 -20.45
C LYS A 107 -28.82 5.10 -21.77
N ILE A 108 -29.09 5.85 -22.85
CA ILE A 108 -28.64 5.57 -24.21
C ILE A 108 -27.69 6.69 -24.68
N GLU A 109 -28.06 7.93 -24.37
CA GLU A 109 -27.27 9.13 -24.66
C GLU A 109 -27.03 9.88 -23.36
N SER A 110 -25.83 10.42 -23.19
CA SER A 110 -25.47 11.24 -22.04
C SER A 110 -24.91 12.57 -22.51
N THR A 111 -25.21 13.62 -21.77
CA THR A 111 -24.78 14.99 -22.11
C THR A 111 -23.44 15.28 -21.45
N PHE A 112 -22.45 15.65 -22.26
CA PHE A 112 -21.10 15.97 -21.84
C PHE A 112 -20.73 17.41 -22.21
N ILE A 113 -19.70 17.92 -21.54
CA ILE A 113 -19.00 19.15 -21.89
C ILE A 113 -17.50 18.88 -21.96
N ASP A 114 -16.81 19.54 -22.89
CA ASP A 114 -15.36 19.50 -22.97
C ASP A 114 -14.73 20.57 -22.07
N PRO A 115 -14.03 20.20 -20.97
CA PRO A 115 -13.32 21.16 -20.12
C PRO A 115 -12.16 21.88 -20.82
N ALA A 116 -11.65 21.37 -21.95
CA ALA A 116 -10.61 22.04 -22.74
C ALA A 116 -11.15 23.16 -23.63
N HIS A 117 -12.43 23.06 -24.03
CA HIS A 117 -13.12 24.02 -24.90
C HIS A 117 -14.56 24.25 -24.40
N PRO A 118 -14.74 24.88 -23.22
CA PRO A 118 -16.06 25.09 -22.61
C PRO A 118 -16.99 25.98 -23.47
N GLU A 119 -16.43 26.79 -24.37
CA GLU A 119 -17.15 27.64 -25.32
C GLU A 119 -18.01 26.87 -26.33
N ASN A 120 -17.69 25.60 -26.59
CA ASN A 120 -18.46 24.75 -27.50
C ASN A 120 -19.78 24.28 -26.87
N GLY A 121 -19.97 24.54 -25.58
CA GLY A 121 -21.17 24.15 -24.84
C GLY A 121 -21.28 22.65 -24.62
N THR A 122 -22.49 22.20 -24.32
CA THR A 122 -22.79 20.79 -24.06
C THR A 122 -23.14 20.05 -25.35
N PHE A 123 -22.75 18.78 -25.45
CA PHE A 123 -23.07 17.91 -26.59
C PHE A 123 -23.55 16.53 -26.10
N GLN A 124 -24.26 15.81 -26.96
CA GLN A 124 -24.74 14.46 -26.66
C GLN A 124 -23.72 13.43 -27.13
N TRP A 125 -23.38 12.50 -26.25
CA TRP A 125 -22.57 11.33 -26.57
C TRP A 125 -23.42 10.06 -26.43
N GLN A 126 -23.44 9.26 -27.49
CA GLN A 126 -24.11 7.96 -27.53
C GLN A 126 -23.19 6.88 -26.95
N GLY A 127 -23.65 6.26 -25.87
CA GLY A 127 -22.88 5.21 -25.20
C GLY A 127 -23.23 5.04 -23.72
N ASN A 128 -22.71 3.98 -23.13
CA ASN A 128 -22.93 3.70 -21.71
C ASN A 128 -21.90 4.45 -20.87
N TRP A 129 -22.33 5.51 -20.17
CA TRP A 129 -21.43 6.28 -19.33
C TRP A 129 -20.91 5.50 -18.11
N ARG A 130 -21.59 4.44 -17.66
CA ARG A 130 -21.21 3.69 -16.45
C ARG A 130 -19.97 2.82 -16.62
N ILE A 131 -19.62 2.49 -17.86
CA ILE A 131 -18.37 1.77 -18.16
C ILE A 131 -17.17 2.72 -18.30
N LEU A 132 -17.41 4.03 -18.36
CA LEU A 132 -16.37 5.02 -18.46
C LEU A 132 -15.63 5.15 -17.14
N ARG A 133 -14.31 5.34 -17.22
CA ARG A 133 -13.47 5.56 -16.05
C ARG A 133 -13.36 7.04 -15.76
N LYS A 134 -13.53 7.44 -14.50
CA LYS A 134 -13.26 8.81 -14.07
C LYS A 134 -11.76 9.11 -14.21
N VAL A 135 -11.45 10.36 -14.49
CA VAL A 135 -10.07 10.85 -14.45
C VAL A 135 -9.72 11.17 -13.01
N TYR A 136 -8.59 10.68 -12.52
CA TYR A 136 -8.13 10.89 -11.15
C TYR A 136 -6.90 11.79 -11.11
N VAL A 137 -6.82 12.63 -10.08
CA VAL A 137 -5.65 13.45 -9.75
C VAL A 137 -5.13 13.08 -8.36
N TYR A 138 -3.81 13.01 -8.22
CA TYR A 138 -3.20 12.68 -6.92
C TYR A 138 -3.53 13.77 -5.89
N ARG A 139 -4.04 13.34 -4.73
CA ARG A 139 -4.34 14.22 -3.60
C ARG A 139 -4.25 13.44 -2.29
N LEU A 140 -3.63 14.06 -1.29
CA LEU A 140 -3.54 13.55 0.08
C LEU A 140 -4.51 14.32 0.95
N HIS A 141 -5.29 13.60 1.75
CA HIS A 141 -6.26 14.17 2.69
C HIS A 141 -5.78 13.99 4.13
N TRP A 142 -4.92 14.90 4.59
CA TRP A 142 -4.45 14.89 5.98
C TRP A 142 -5.52 15.37 6.96
N GLU A 143 -6.49 16.14 6.46
CA GLU A 143 -7.66 16.62 7.18
C GLU A 143 -8.47 15.47 7.81
N ASN A 144 -8.53 14.31 7.16
CA ASN A 144 -9.23 13.12 7.67
C ASN A 144 -8.73 12.69 9.06
N LEU A 145 -7.42 12.84 9.33
CA LEU A 145 -6.83 12.51 10.63
C LEU A 145 -7.33 13.48 11.71
N THR A 146 -7.30 14.78 11.41
CA THR A 146 -7.75 15.83 12.32
C THR A 146 -9.25 15.77 12.55
N GLU A 147 -10.03 15.53 11.50
CA GLU A 147 -11.47 15.38 11.55
C GLU A 147 -11.88 14.18 12.39
N SER A 148 -11.28 13.00 12.13
CA SER A 148 -11.53 11.79 12.92
C SER A 148 -11.18 11.96 14.40
N TRP A 149 -10.07 12.66 14.69
CA TRP A 149 -9.62 12.92 16.05
C TRP A 149 -10.63 13.75 16.87
N ASN A 150 -11.23 14.74 16.22
CA ASN A 150 -12.22 15.63 16.84
C ASN A 150 -13.62 15.01 16.88
N PHE A 151 -14.07 14.37 15.79
CA PHE A 151 -15.40 13.78 15.67
C PHE A 151 -15.65 12.73 16.77
N SER A 152 -14.68 11.84 17.01
CA SER A 152 -14.80 10.80 18.03
C SER A 152 -14.51 11.27 19.45
N HIS A 153 -14.25 12.57 19.67
CA HIS A 153 -13.84 13.12 20.97
C HIS A 153 -12.69 12.33 21.62
N PHE A 154 -11.75 11.82 20.80
CA PHE A 154 -10.66 10.96 21.24
C PHE A 154 -9.85 11.54 22.42
N PRO A 155 -9.53 12.85 22.46
CA PRO A 155 -8.83 13.43 23.61
C PRO A 155 -9.54 13.22 24.95
N LEU A 156 -10.87 13.32 24.97
CA LEU A 156 -11.65 13.13 26.18
C LEU A 156 -11.65 11.67 26.60
N LEU A 157 -11.80 10.76 25.64
CA LEU A 157 -11.74 9.30 25.89
C LEU A 157 -10.37 8.90 26.45
N ILE A 158 -9.28 9.36 25.83
CA ILE A 158 -7.91 9.12 26.28
C ILE A 158 -7.72 9.65 27.70
N LYS A 159 -8.17 10.88 27.98
CA LYS A 159 -8.09 11.46 29.33
C LYS A 159 -8.82 10.61 30.36
N ASN A 160 -10.04 10.17 30.07
CA ASN A 160 -10.85 9.36 30.99
C ASN A 160 -10.22 7.98 31.23
N THR A 161 -9.72 7.32 30.18
CA THR A 161 -9.05 6.03 30.30
C THR A 161 -7.75 6.14 31.09
N LEU A 162 -6.92 7.17 30.84
CA LEU A 162 -5.70 7.39 31.60
C LEU A 162 -5.99 7.68 33.07
N PHE A 163 -7.02 8.48 33.35
CA PHE A 163 -7.44 8.75 34.73
C PHE A 163 -7.86 7.45 35.43
N LEU A 164 -8.69 6.63 34.78
CA LEU A 164 -9.10 5.34 35.33
C LEU A 164 -7.90 4.42 35.60
N ALA A 165 -7.01 4.27 34.62
CA ALA A 165 -5.82 3.43 34.74
C ALA A 165 -4.94 3.86 35.92
N LEU A 166 -4.69 5.16 36.07
CA LEU A 166 -3.91 5.71 37.17
C LEU A 166 -4.58 5.47 38.53
N VAL A 167 -5.89 5.68 38.64
CA VAL A 167 -6.63 5.43 39.87
C VAL A 167 -6.59 3.95 40.24
N THR A 168 -6.69 3.04 39.27
CA THR A 168 -6.64 1.59 39.51
C THR A 168 -5.24 1.03 39.77
N GLU A 169 -4.19 1.69 39.29
CA GLU A 169 -2.81 1.23 39.49
C GLU A 169 -2.22 1.78 40.80
N ILE A 170 -2.65 2.96 41.23
CA ILE A 170 -2.15 3.62 42.45
C ILE A 170 -3.05 3.34 43.67
N GLY A 171 -4.36 3.14 43.49
CA GLY A 171 -5.32 2.85 44.55
C GLY A 171 -5.53 1.37 44.78
#